data_AF-A0A3S3Q7G3-F1
#
_entry.id   AF-A0A3S3Q7G3-F1
#
_cell.length_a   1.000
_cell.length_b   1.000
_cell.length_c   1.000
_cell.angle_alpha   90.00
_cell.angle_beta   90.00
_cell.angle_gamma   90.00
#
_symmetry.space_group_name_H-M   'P 1'
#
loop_
_entity.id
_entity.type
_entity.pdbx_description
1 polymer ?
#
loop_
_entity_poly.entity_id
_entity_poly.type
_entity_poly.pdbx_seq_one_letter_code
_entity_poly.pdbx_strand_id
1 'polypeptide(L)'
;MNNALPKITSLERSPAKRKGKIYLDFLQNGKGKTMACAYSLRPREGATVSTPLEWDELTAAFDIKNYTIKTVPERVKVKGDLWENFFNDAVDLKTILDKFK
;
A
#
# COMPACT_ATOMS: atom_id res chain seq x y z
N MET A 1 14.49 -6.09 -0.12
CA MET A 1 13.97 -5.56 -1.39
C MET A 1 14.97 -4.70 -2.15
N ASN A 2 15.49 -3.60 -1.57
CA ASN A 2 16.42 -2.71 -2.29
C ASN A 2 17.66 -3.43 -2.85
N ASN A 3 18.23 -4.38 -2.11
CA ASN A 3 19.37 -5.19 -2.58
C ASN A 3 18.99 -6.10 -3.76
N ALA A 4 17.75 -6.60 -3.81
CA ALA A 4 17.27 -7.48 -4.86
C ALA A 4 16.86 -6.71 -6.12
N LEU A 5 16.31 -5.50 -5.97
CA LEU A 5 15.79 -4.67 -7.05
C LEU A 5 16.37 -3.23 -7.04
N PRO A 6 17.70 -3.06 -7.04
CA PRO A 6 18.35 -1.76 -6.84
C PRO A 6 18.15 -0.80 -8.02
N LYS A 7 17.74 -1.32 -9.18
CA LYS A 7 17.49 -0.54 -10.39
C LYS A 7 16.20 0.29 -10.29
N ILE A 8 15.19 -0.24 -9.60
CA ILE A 8 13.84 0.35 -9.53
C ILE A 8 13.44 0.81 -8.12
N THR A 9 14.20 0.46 -7.08
CA THR A 9 13.93 0.87 -5.69
C THR A 9 15.09 1.66 -5.08
N SER A 10 14.79 2.46 -4.06
CA SER A 10 15.76 3.26 -3.30
C SER A 10 15.35 3.44 -1.84
N LEU A 11 16.33 3.60 -0.96
CA LEU A 11 16.16 4.02 0.44
C LEU A 11 16.48 5.51 0.65
N GLU A 12 16.93 6.20 -0.39
CA GLU A 12 17.16 7.64 -0.34
C GLU A 12 15.82 8.37 -0.23
N ARG A 13 15.73 9.36 0.66
CA ARG A 13 14.48 10.10 0.91
C ARG A 13 14.30 11.22 -0.10
N SER A 14 15.38 11.93 -0.43
CA SER A 14 15.36 13.08 -1.32
C SER A 14 14.93 12.68 -2.74
N PRO A 15 13.79 13.19 -3.25
CA PRO A 15 13.33 12.91 -4.61
C PRO A 15 14.39 13.23 -5.69
N ALA A 16 15.16 14.29 -5.47
CA ALA A 16 16.22 14.72 -6.40
C ALA A 16 17.34 13.67 -6.55
N LYS A 17 17.63 12.91 -5.49
CA LYS A 17 18.71 11.91 -5.44
C LYS A 17 18.25 10.49 -5.81
N ARG A 18 16.98 10.30 -6.13
CA ARG A 18 16.37 8.98 -6.44
C ARG A 18 15.51 8.97 -7.70
N LYS A 19 15.83 9.84 -8.68
CA LYS A 19 15.09 9.95 -9.93
C LYS A 19 14.92 8.58 -10.59
N GLY A 20 13.69 8.28 -11.03
CA GLY A 20 13.33 7.02 -11.69
C GLY A 20 13.22 5.81 -10.75
N LYS A 21 13.29 5.99 -9.43
CA LYS A 21 13.19 4.89 -8.45
C LYS A 21 12.07 5.11 -7.45
N ILE A 22 11.45 4.00 -7.04
CA ILE A 22 10.45 3.94 -5.97
C ILE A 22 11.18 4.01 -4.63
N TYR A 23 10.78 4.94 -3.77
CA TYR A 23 11.31 5.02 -2.41
C TYR A 23 10.55 4.06 -1.50
N LEU A 24 11.29 3.21 -0.79
CA LEU A 24 10.73 2.33 0.23
C LEU A 24 10.66 3.11 1.55
N ASP A 25 9.50 3.67 1.87
CA ASP A 25 9.34 4.59 3.00
C ASP A 25 9.19 3.87 4.35
N PHE A 26 10.27 3.24 4.81
CA PHE A 26 10.30 2.51 6.09
C PHE A 26 10.16 3.43 7.32
N LEU A 27 10.39 4.74 7.15
CA LEU A 27 10.29 5.72 8.23
C LEU A 27 8.84 5.97 8.68
N GLN A 28 7.84 5.53 7.92
CA GLN A 28 6.44 5.61 8.33
C GLN A 28 6.11 4.71 9.53
N ASN A 29 6.94 3.72 9.82
CA ASN A 29 6.81 2.88 11.02
C ASN A 29 7.28 3.59 12.30
N GLY A 30 7.76 4.84 12.21
CA GLY A 30 8.19 5.63 13.35
C GLY A 30 7.02 6.18 14.18
N LYS A 31 7.28 6.45 15.47
CA LYS A 31 6.30 7.04 16.39
C LYS A 31 5.82 8.41 15.87
N GLY A 32 4.51 8.64 15.91
CA GLY A 32 3.87 9.91 15.53
C GLY A 32 3.71 10.11 14.02
N LYS A 33 4.00 9.08 13.20
CA LYS A 33 3.69 9.09 11.77
C LYS A 33 2.24 8.76 11.52
N THR A 34 1.72 9.25 10.40
CA THR A 34 0.33 9.04 9.98
C THR A 34 0.28 8.24 8.69
N MET A 35 -0.72 7.37 8.59
CA MET A 35 -1.03 6.59 7.39
C MET A 35 -2.54 6.66 7.15
N ALA A 36 -2.95 6.62 5.89
CA ALA A 36 -4.36 6.53 5.55
C ALA A 36 -4.87 5.13 5.92
N CYS A 37 -6.00 5.06 6.62
CA CYS A 37 -6.68 3.79 6.91
C CYS A 37 -7.30 3.20 5.64
N ALA A 38 -7.56 1.89 5.59
CA ALA A 38 -8.36 1.34 4.49
C ALA A 38 -9.73 2.00 4.43
N TYR A 39 -10.25 2.10 3.22
CA TYR A 39 -11.51 2.76 2.87
C TYR A 39 -11.58 4.26 3.21
N SER A 40 -10.48 4.88 3.67
CA SER A 40 -10.43 6.33 3.88
C SER A 40 -10.37 7.10 2.55
N LEU A 41 -11.05 8.24 2.50
CA LEU A 41 -11.04 9.16 1.36
C LEU A 41 -9.73 9.96 1.32
N ARG A 42 -9.29 10.29 0.10
CA ARG A 42 -8.15 11.19 -0.14
C ARG A 42 -8.64 12.53 -0.68
N PRO A 43 -8.10 13.66 -0.19
CA PRO A 43 -8.45 14.99 -0.69
C PRO A 43 -7.75 15.25 -2.03
N ARG A 44 -8.18 14.53 -3.06
CA ARG A 44 -7.73 14.63 -4.45
C ARG A 44 -8.95 14.66 -5.36
N GLU A 45 -8.74 15.08 -6.59
CA GLU A 45 -9.77 15.04 -7.63
C GLU A 45 -10.41 13.64 -7.71
N GLY A 46 -11.74 13.61 -7.76
CA GLY A 46 -12.52 12.36 -7.74
C GLY A 46 -12.72 11.73 -6.36
N ALA A 47 -12.17 12.28 -5.28
CA ALA A 47 -12.26 11.74 -3.92
C ALA A 47 -11.93 10.23 -3.88
N THR A 48 -10.71 9.89 -4.33
CA THR A 48 -10.22 8.51 -4.40
C THR A 48 -10.15 7.88 -3.01
N VAL A 49 -10.33 6.56 -2.93
CA VAL A 49 -10.37 5.79 -1.68
C VAL A 49 -9.10 4.95 -1.53
N SER A 50 -8.60 4.79 -0.30
CA SER A 50 -7.55 3.82 0.03
C SER A 50 -8.12 2.40 0.06
N THR A 51 -8.40 1.83 -1.12
CA THR A 51 -9.15 0.58 -1.27
C THR A 51 -8.24 -0.65 -1.19
N PRO A 52 -8.53 -1.63 -0.30
CA PRO A 52 -7.95 -2.96 -0.34
C PRO A 52 -8.25 -3.68 -1.66
N LEU A 53 -7.27 -4.43 -2.17
CA LEU A 53 -7.31 -5.13 -3.46
C LEU A 53 -6.76 -6.54 -3.33
N GLU A 54 -7.21 -7.41 -4.21
CA GLU A 54 -6.61 -8.73 -4.44
C GLU A 54 -5.33 -8.58 -5.29
N TRP A 55 -4.41 -9.54 -5.17
CA TRP A 55 -3.11 -9.47 -5.84
C TRP A 55 -3.21 -9.53 -7.38
N ASP A 56 -4.21 -10.22 -7.91
CA ASP A 56 -4.47 -10.36 -9.34
C ASP A 56 -5.01 -9.06 -9.98
N GLU A 57 -5.51 -8.11 -9.18
CA GLU A 57 -5.98 -6.81 -9.67
C GLU A 57 -4.85 -5.83 -9.98
N LEU A 58 -3.64 -6.07 -9.45
CA LEU A 58 -2.46 -5.22 -9.63
C LEU A 58 -1.78 -5.50 -10.98
N THR A 59 -2.48 -5.16 -12.06
CA THR A 59 -2.03 -5.33 -13.44
C THR A 59 -1.42 -4.03 -14.01
N ALA A 60 -0.85 -4.12 -15.22
CA ALA A 60 -0.36 -2.94 -15.95
C ALA A 60 -1.48 -1.93 -16.30
N ALA A 61 -2.75 -2.35 -16.27
CA ALA A 61 -3.91 -1.50 -16.52
C ALA A 61 -4.49 -0.88 -15.23
N PHE A 62 -3.86 -1.11 -14.07
CA PHE A 62 -4.33 -0.57 -12.80
C PHE A 62 -4.33 0.96 -12.78
N ASP A 63 -5.45 1.56 -12.38
CA ASP A 63 -5.59 3.00 -12.17
C ASP A 63 -6.36 3.32 -10.88
N ILE A 64 -5.73 4.12 -10.01
CA ILE A 64 -6.30 4.60 -8.74
C ILE A 64 -7.58 5.41 -8.98
N LYS A 65 -7.72 6.06 -10.14
CA LYS A 65 -8.92 6.85 -10.49
C LYS A 65 -10.20 6.02 -10.58
N ASN A 66 -10.09 4.70 -10.70
CA ASN A 66 -11.23 3.80 -10.71
C ASN A 66 -11.82 3.56 -9.31
N TYR A 67 -11.11 3.95 -8.24
CA TYR A 67 -11.47 3.69 -6.84
C TYR A 67 -11.81 5.00 -6.14
N THR A 68 -13.09 5.37 -6.19
CA THR A 68 -13.62 6.64 -5.70
C THR A 68 -14.75 6.44 -4.70
N ILE A 69 -15.14 7.52 -4.03
CA ILE A 69 -16.35 7.55 -3.19
C ILE A 69 -17.61 7.02 -3.89
N LYS A 70 -17.67 7.10 -5.22
CA LYS A 70 -18.83 6.66 -6.01
C LYS A 70 -18.77 5.19 -6.42
N THR A 71 -17.57 4.64 -6.62
CA THR A 71 -17.38 3.29 -7.18
C THR A 71 -17.13 2.24 -6.10
N VAL A 72 -16.44 2.61 -5.02
CA VAL A 72 -16.01 1.67 -3.98
C VAL A 72 -17.16 1.08 -3.15
N PRO A 73 -18.25 1.81 -2.81
CA PRO A 73 -19.36 1.20 -2.09
C PRO A 73 -19.99 0.01 -2.83
N GLU A 74 -20.14 0.10 -4.15
CA GLU A 74 -20.69 -1.00 -4.94
C GLU A 74 -19.70 -2.16 -5.04
N ARG A 75 -18.42 -1.86 -5.20
CA ARG A 75 -17.35 -2.87 -5.15
C ARG A 75 -17.39 -3.67 -3.85
N VAL A 76 -17.53 -3.03 -2.70
CA VAL A 76 -17.57 -3.71 -1.39
C VAL A 76 -18.77 -4.63 -1.28
N LYS A 77 -19.92 -4.30 -1.88
CA LYS A 77 -21.07 -5.23 -1.93
C LYS A 77 -20.79 -6.48 -2.78
N VAL A 78 -20.04 -6.32 -3.87
CA VAL A 78 -19.73 -7.42 -4.80
C VAL A 78 -18.60 -8.31 -4.29
N LYS A 79 -17.53 -7.70 -3.74
CA LYS A 79 -16.31 -8.40 -3.31
C LYS A 79 -16.27 -8.74 -1.83
N GLY A 80 -17.13 -8.11 -1.01
CA GLY A 80 -16.99 -8.13 0.45
C GLY A 80 -15.89 -7.19 0.95
N ASP A 81 -15.57 -7.30 2.23
CA ASP A 81 -14.45 -6.59 2.84
C ASP A 81 -13.18 -7.46 2.79
N LEU A 82 -12.28 -7.16 1.84
CA LEU A 82 -11.01 -7.86 1.69
C LEU A 82 -10.07 -7.68 2.90
N TRP A 83 -10.38 -6.78 3.82
CA TRP A 83 -9.60 -6.54 5.03
C TRP A 83 -10.27 -7.08 6.30
N GLU A 84 -11.36 -7.84 6.17
CA GLU A 84 -12.12 -8.39 7.30
C GLU A 84 -11.25 -9.19 8.28
N ASN A 85 -10.27 -9.94 7.77
CA ASN A 85 -9.42 -10.86 8.53
C ASN A 85 -8.09 -10.23 8.99
N PHE A 86 -7.90 -8.92 8.84
CA PHE A 86 -6.63 -8.24 9.12
C PHE A 86 -6.03 -8.57 10.49
N PHE A 87 -6.87 -8.67 11.53
CA PHE A 87 -6.42 -9.01 12.89
C PHE A 87 -6.31 -10.52 13.14
N ASN A 88 -7.01 -11.35 12.35
CA ASN A 88 -7.00 -12.81 12.47
C ASN A 88 -5.73 -13.40 11.83
N ASP A 89 -5.23 -12.77 10.77
CA ASP A 89 -4.04 -13.21 10.01
C ASP A 89 -2.74 -12.59 10.53
N ALA A 90 -2.62 -12.43 11.85
CA ALA A 90 -1.45 -11.82 12.47
C ALA A 90 -0.18 -12.65 12.24
N VAL A 91 0.93 -11.97 11.90
CA VAL A 91 2.23 -12.61 11.66
C VAL A 91 3.22 -12.23 12.76
N ASP A 92 3.91 -13.22 13.32
CA ASP A 92 4.97 -12.99 14.30
C ASP A 92 6.24 -12.43 13.66
N LEU A 93 6.57 -11.19 13.99
CA LEU A 93 7.72 -10.48 13.43
C LEU A 93 9.05 -11.17 13.76
N LYS A 94 9.18 -11.75 14.97
CA LYS A 94 10.43 -12.39 15.41
C LYS A 94 10.76 -13.60 14.54
N THR A 95 9.76 -14.46 14.32
CA THR A 95 9.85 -15.64 13.45
C THR A 95 10.28 -15.25 12.04
N ILE A 96 9.79 -14.13 11.51
CA ILE A 96 10.19 -13.65 10.18
C ILE A 96 11.63 -13.15 10.20
N LEU A 97 12.04 -12.35 11.19
CA LEU A 97 13.40 -11.81 11.29
C LEU A 97 14.45 -12.90 11.45
N ASP A 98 14.15 -13.98 12.16
CA ASP A 98 15.07 -15.10 12.34
C ASP A 98 15.35 -15.84 11.02
N LYS A 99 14.49 -15.73 10.00
CA LYS A 99 14.76 -16.25 8.64
C LYS A 99 15.75 -15.38 7.83
N PHE A 100 16.03 -14.17 8.29
CA PHE A 100 16.93 -13.21 7.62
C PHE A 100 18.28 -13.06 8.33
N LYS A 101 18.50 -13.78 9.44
CA LYS A 101 19.83 -13.97 10.04
C LYS A 101 20.57 -15.07 9.32
#